data_AF-A0A0M4DA95-F1
#
_entry.id   AF-A0A0M4DA95-F1
#
_cell.length_a   1.000
_cell.length_b   1.000
_cell.length_c   1.000
_cell.angle_alpha   90.00
_cell.angle_beta   90.00
_cell.angle_gamma   90.00
#
_symmetry.space_group_name_H-M   'P 1'
#
loop_
_entity.id
_entity.type
_entity.pdbx_description
1 polymer ?
#
loop_
_entity_poly.entity_id
_entity_poly.type
_entity_poly.pdbx_seq_one_letter_code
_entity_poly.pdbx_strand_id
1 'polypeptide(L)'
;MSVYIAVAAIIAAIIGPYVIAWNFRRAKARLAYAEKIWDNVEQSARVLLEDRHLDPRIGDFIDFVVGELGSGRMTRIALKAVLHPKKSPRPMPELTGGQGVQFGRFMLSALLFDSLHTTFSGFILRRWLYWLTTTVGDKKAVVTEPQVAPVVEAADRMWHSKTRICVPA
;
A
#
# COMPACT_ATOMS: atom_id res chain seq x y z
N MET A 1 13.68 39.76 32.08
CA MET A 1 13.26 38.91 30.94
C MET A 1 14.36 38.96 29.87
N SER A 2 15.42 38.13 29.95
CA SER A 2 16.51 38.20 28.95
C SER A 2 17.43 36.98 28.87
N VAL A 3 17.71 36.28 29.97
CA VAL A 3 18.67 35.15 29.94
C VAL A 3 18.02 33.86 29.43
N TYR A 4 16.79 33.55 29.85
CA TYR A 4 16.08 32.34 29.44
C TYR A 4 15.72 32.32 27.94
N ILE A 5 15.41 33.49 27.36
CA ILE A 5 15.11 33.61 25.92
C ILE A 5 16.39 33.40 25.10
N ALA A 6 17.53 33.93 25.55
CA ALA A 6 18.83 33.71 24.88
C ALA A 6 19.28 32.25 24.96
N VAL A 7 19.12 31.60 26.12
CA VAL A 7 19.42 30.17 26.28
C VAL A 7 18.49 29.31 25.42
N ALA A 8 17.19 29.60 25.39
CA ALA A 8 16.25 28.90 24.53
C ALA A 8 16.56 29.07 23.04
N ALA A 9 16.99 30.27 22.61
CA ALA A 9 17.40 30.54 21.24
C ALA A 9 18.67 29.77 20.85
N ILE A 10 19.65 29.67 21.76
CA ILE A 10 20.88 28.89 21.54
C ILE A 10 20.55 27.39 21.44
N ILE A 11 19.71 26.87 22.34
CA ILE A 11 19.25 25.48 22.31
C ILE A 11 18.48 25.20 21.00
N ALA A 12 17.59 26.10 20.58
CA ALA A 12 16.86 25.96 19.32
C ALA A 12 17.77 26.06 18.08
N ALA A 13 18.82 26.90 18.12
CA ALA A 13 19.79 27.02 17.04
C ALA A 13 20.71 25.79 16.91
N ILE A 14 20.96 25.06 17.99
CA ILE A 14 21.78 23.84 17.99
C ILE A 14 20.91 22.61 17.67
N ILE A 15 19.75 22.48 18.31
CA ILE A 15 18.88 21.31 18.20
C ILE A 15 17.99 21.39 16.94
N GLY A 16 17.53 22.59 16.57
CA GLY A 16 16.64 22.82 15.43
C GLY A 16 17.19 22.28 14.11
N PRO A 17 18.42 22.65 13.70
CA PRO A 17 19.04 22.11 12.48
C PRO A 17 19.22 20.59 12.53
N TYR A 18 19.51 20.03 13.71
CA TYR A 18 19.64 18.58 13.87
C TYR A 18 18.31 17.85 13.69
N VAL A 19 17.23 18.38 14.29
CA VAL A 19 15.87 17.83 14.13
C VAL A 19 15.37 17.98 12.69
N ILE A 20 15.64 19.12 12.04
CA ILE A 20 15.29 19.35 10.64
C ILE A 20 16.07 18.41 9.73
N ALA A 21 17.39 18.29 9.89
CA ALA A 21 18.24 17.40 9.10
C ALA A 21 17.86 15.92 9.32
N TRP A 22 17.51 15.52 10.55
CA TRP A 22 17.00 14.18 10.86
C TRP A 22 15.69 13.88 10.14
N ASN A 23 14.73 14.81 10.20
CA ASN A 23 13.47 14.69 9.47
C ASN A 23 13.68 14.69 7.96
N PHE A 24 14.62 15.49 7.43
CA PHE A 24 15.00 15.49 6.02
C PHE A 24 15.61 14.15 5.59
N ARG A 25 16.52 13.57 6.38
CA ARG A 25 17.09 12.24 6.10
C ARG A 25 16.02 11.16 6.12
N ARG A 26 15.11 11.19 7.10
CA ARG A 26 13.96 10.26 7.17
C ARG A 26 12.98 10.46 6.02
N ALA A 27 12.70 11.69 5.62
CA ALA A 27 11.86 12.00 4.47
C ALA A 27 12.51 11.50 3.18
N LYS A 28 13.80 11.74 2.97
CA LYS A 28 14.56 11.25 1.82
C LYS A 28 14.59 9.72 1.76
N ALA A 29 14.83 9.04 2.88
CA ALA A 29 14.78 7.58 2.96
C ALA A 29 13.36 7.04 2.68
N ARG A 30 12.31 7.72 3.17
CA ARG A 30 10.92 7.38 2.86
C ARG A 30 10.57 7.59 1.39
N LEU A 31 11.09 8.64 0.77
CA LEU A 31 10.90 8.91 -0.66
C LEU A 31 11.58 7.85 -1.52
N ALA A 32 12.85 7.54 -1.27
CA ALA A 32 13.56 6.48 -1.99
C ALA A 32 12.92 5.09 -1.81
N TYR A 33 12.36 4.82 -0.63
CA TYR A 33 11.59 3.61 -0.37
C TYR A 33 10.25 3.61 -1.11
N ALA A 34 9.53 4.74 -1.15
CA ALA A 34 8.29 4.89 -1.90
C ALA A 34 8.50 4.70 -3.40
N GLU A 35 9.56 5.28 -3.96
CA GLU A 35 9.98 5.14 -5.35
C GLU A 35 10.23 3.68 -5.71
N LYS A 36 11.02 2.96 -4.90
CA LYS A 36 11.25 1.52 -5.10
C LYS A 36 9.96 0.69 -5.05
N ILE A 37 9.00 1.05 -4.21
CA ILE A 37 7.71 0.35 -4.15
C ILE A 37 6.87 0.67 -5.38
N TRP A 38 6.88 1.93 -5.81
CA TRP A 38 6.22 2.37 -7.03
C TRP A 38 6.72 1.60 -8.25
N ASP A 39 8.04 1.44 -8.39
CA ASP A 39 8.63 0.64 -9.48
C ASP A 39 8.11 -0.80 -9.49
N ASN A 40 7.93 -1.42 -8.31
CA ASN A 40 7.35 -2.77 -8.22
C ASN A 40 5.87 -2.82 -8.60
N VAL A 41 5.11 -1.77 -8.25
CA VAL A 41 3.70 -1.61 -8.66
C VAL A 41 3.64 -1.51 -10.18
N GLU A 42 4.41 -0.60 -10.78
CA GLU A 42 4.45 -0.42 -12.24
C GLU A 42 4.89 -1.69 -12.96
N GLN A 43 5.95 -2.34 -12.49
CA GLN A 43 6.46 -3.55 -13.12
C GLN A 43 5.44 -4.69 -13.07
N SER A 44 4.78 -4.87 -11.92
CA SER A 44 3.79 -5.95 -11.74
C SER A 44 2.49 -5.65 -12.50
N ALA A 45 2.06 -4.39 -12.54
CA ALA A 45 0.94 -3.93 -13.36
C ALA A 45 1.22 -4.16 -14.85
N ARG A 46 2.42 -3.77 -15.33
CA ARG A 46 2.84 -3.96 -16.72
C ARG A 46 2.79 -5.43 -17.13
N VAL A 47 3.36 -6.33 -16.33
CA VAL A 47 3.35 -7.77 -16.62
C VAL A 47 1.93 -8.33 -16.72
N LEU A 48 1.01 -7.86 -15.88
CA LEU A 48 -0.40 -8.26 -15.93
C LEU A 48 -1.10 -7.69 -17.17
N LEU A 49 -0.91 -6.40 -17.47
CA LEU A 49 -1.55 -5.71 -18.59
C LEU A 49 -1.03 -6.16 -19.96
N GLU A 50 0.21 -6.66 -20.03
CA GLU A 50 0.79 -7.26 -21.25
C GLU A 50 0.29 -8.69 -21.51
N ASP A 51 -0.37 -9.34 -20.55
CA ASP A 51 -0.94 -10.68 -20.71
C ASP A 51 -2.25 -10.64 -21.52
N ARG A 52 -2.21 -11.19 -22.74
CA ARG A 52 -3.35 -11.25 -23.67
C ARG A 52 -4.50 -12.13 -23.19
N HIS A 53 -4.26 -12.99 -22.22
CA HIS A 53 -5.27 -13.88 -21.63
C HIS A 53 -5.82 -13.33 -20.31
N LEU A 54 -5.42 -12.11 -19.91
CA LEU A 54 -5.99 -11.46 -18.75
C LEU A 54 -7.44 -11.05 -19.05
N ASP A 55 -8.34 -11.33 -18.10
CA ASP A 55 -9.70 -10.82 -18.16
C ASP A 55 -9.67 -9.27 -18.22
N PRO A 56 -10.30 -8.63 -19.23
CA PRO A 56 -10.28 -7.18 -19.40
C PRO A 56 -10.71 -6.41 -18.15
N ARG A 57 -11.61 -6.98 -17.34
CA ARG A 57 -12.09 -6.37 -16.10
C ARG A 57 -10.96 -6.25 -15.07
N ILE A 58 -9.99 -7.16 -15.09
CA ILE A 58 -8.81 -7.14 -14.20
C ILE A 58 -7.85 -6.04 -14.65
N GLY A 59 -7.65 -5.86 -15.95
CA GLY A 59 -6.89 -4.72 -16.48
C GLY A 59 -7.51 -3.38 -16.07
N ASP A 60 -8.82 -3.24 -16.30
CA ASP A 60 -9.62 -2.10 -15.86
C ASP A 60 -9.45 -1.79 -14.36
N PHE A 61 -9.42 -2.82 -13.54
CA PHE A 61 -9.24 -2.65 -12.10
C PHE A 61 -7.82 -2.23 -11.73
N ILE A 62 -6.80 -2.80 -12.38
CA ILE A 62 -5.40 -2.40 -12.18
C ILE A 62 -5.26 -0.92 -12.49
N ASP A 63 -5.80 -0.44 -13.62
CA ASP A 63 -5.76 0.97 -13.99
C ASP A 63 -6.48 1.87 -12.97
N PHE A 64 -7.64 1.42 -12.48
CA PHE A 64 -8.36 2.13 -11.43
C PHE A 64 -7.56 2.21 -10.12
N VAL A 65 -6.95 1.10 -9.69
CA VAL A 65 -6.13 1.08 -8.48
C VAL A 65 -4.94 2.02 -8.63
N VAL A 66 -4.22 1.95 -9.76
CA VAL A 66 -3.08 2.83 -10.06
C VAL A 66 -3.50 4.31 -10.02
N GLY A 67 -4.67 4.66 -10.57
CA GLY A 67 -5.21 6.02 -10.52
C GLY A 67 -5.61 6.51 -9.12
N GLU A 68 -5.96 5.60 -8.20
CA GLU A 68 -6.38 5.91 -6.82
C GLU A 68 -5.24 5.82 -5.79
N LEU A 69 -4.04 5.40 -6.20
CA LEU A 69 -2.88 5.23 -5.30
C LEU A 69 -2.44 6.57 -4.70
N GLY A 70 -2.12 6.54 -3.40
CA GLY A 70 -1.70 7.72 -2.65
C GLY A 70 -2.86 8.47 -1.97
N SER A 71 -4.11 8.12 -2.27
CA SER A 71 -5.31 8.64 -1.58
C SER A 71 -5.48 8.10 -0.15
N GLY A 72 -4.78 7.01 0.19
CA GLY A 72 -4.93 6.32 1.47
C GLY A 72 -6.22 5.51 1.59
N ARG A 73 -7.01 5.42 0.51
CA ARG A 73 -8.31 4.74 0.50
C ARG A 73 -8.13 3.23 0.66
N MET A 74 -7.19 2.66 -0.08
CA MET A 74 -6.93 1.21 -0.06
C MET A 74 -6.40 0.77 1.31
N THR A 75 -5.51 1.57 1.90
CA THR A 75 -4.98 1.40 3.25
C THR A 75 -6.11 1.42 4.30
N ARG A 76 -7.05 2.37 4.19
CA ARG A 76 -8.19 2.46 5.11
C ARG A 76 -9.12 1.26 4.99
N ILE A 77 -9.35 0.76 3.78
CA ILE A 77 -10.17 -0.44 3.55
C ILE A 77 -9.48 -1.67 4.15
N ALA A 78 -8.18 -1.88 3.88
CA ALA A 78 -7.42 -2.99 4.45
C ALA A 78 -7.36 -2.92 5.97
N LEU A 79 -7.17 -1.73 6.56
CA LEU A 79 -7.20 -1.56 8.01
C LEU A 79 -8.54 -2.00 8.60
N LYS A 80 -9.64 -1.61 7.94
CA LYS A 80 -10.98 -2.00 8.37
C LYS A 80 -11.20 -3.52 8.27
N ALA A 81 -10.63 -4.17 7.26
CA ALA A 81 -10.66 -5.63 7.11
C ALA A 81 -9.86 -6.34 8.21
N VAL A 82 -8.69 -5.83 8.59
CA VAL A 82 -7.89 -6.35 9.72
C VAL A 82 -8.65 -6.21 11.04
N LEU A 83 -9.25 -5.05 11.30
CA LEU A 83 -9.95 -4.76 12.56
C LEU A 83 -11.33 -5.42 12.66
N HIS A 84 -12.01 -5.58 11.51
CA HIS A 84 -13.36 -6.12 11.43
C HIS A 84 -13.44 -7.10 10.25
N PRO A 85 -12.90 -8.32 10.42
CA PRO A 85 -12.92 -9.32 9.37
C PRO A 85 -14.38 -9.64 9.03
N LYS A 86 -14.79 -9.34 7.80
CA LYS A 86 -16.09 -9.76 7.27
C LYS A 86 -15.88 -10.96 6.38
N LYS A 87 -16.87 -11.85 6.30
CA LYS A 87 -16.90 -12.85 5.23
C LYS A 87 -16.96 -12.10 3.90
N SER A 88 -15.90 -12.21 3.10
CA SER A 88 -15.85 -11.64 1.75
C SER A 88 -17.03 -12.20 0.96
N PRO A 89 -18.00 -11.37 0.49
CA PRO A 89 -19.25 -11.90 -0.01
C PRO A 89 -19.26 -12.16 -1.52
N ARG A 90 -18.18 -11.90 -2.28
CA ARG A 90 -18.21 -12.08 -3.74
C ARG A 90 -16.90 -12.64 -4.32
N PRO A 91 -16.98 -13.55 -5.31
CA PRO A 91 -15.81 -14.10 -5.96
C PRO A 91 -15.22 -13.08 -6.94
N MET A 92 -13.91 -12.86 -6.81
CA MET A 92 -13.11 -12.23 -7.87
C MET A 92 -13.07 -13.14 -9.11
N PRO A 93 -12.84 -12.59 -10.32
CA PRO A 93 -12.60 -13.41 -11.50
C PRO A 93 -11.46 -14.41 -11.25
N GLU A 94 -11.59 -15.63 -11.75
CA GLU A 94 -10.54 -16.65 -11.61
C GLU A 94 -9.28 -16.22 -12.35
N LEU A 95 -8.16 -16.22 -11.64
CA LEU A 95 -6.83 -15.98 -12.18
C LEU A 95 -6.11 -17.32 -12.36
N THR A 96 -5.37 -17.48 -13.44
CA THR A 96 -4.43 -18.61 -13.55
C THR A 96 -3.36 -18.51 -12.46
N GLY A 97 -2.71 -19.62 -12.10
CA GLY A 97 -1.72 -19.63 -11.01
C GLY A 97 -0.59 -18.58 -11.18
N GLY A 98 -0.14 -18.35 -12.42
CA GLY A 98 0.86 -17.31 -12.72
C GLY A 98 0.33 -15.89 -12.56
N GLN A 99 -0.88 -15.62 -13.08
CA GLN A 99 -1.53 -14.31 -12.96
C GLN A 99 -1.88 -13.99 -11.50
N GLY A 100 -2.31 -14.98 -10.72
CA GLY A 100 -2.63 -14.83 -9.30
C GLY A 100 -1.43 -14.38 -8.47
N VAL A 101 -0.24 -14.93 -8.75
CA VAL A 101 1.00 -14.52 -8.08
C VAL A 101 1.36 -13.07 -8.41
N GLN A 102 1.27 -12.67 -9.69
CA GLN A 102 1.57 -11.29 -10.10
C GLN A 102 0.55 -10.30 -9.56
N PHE A 103 -0.73 -10.66 -9.58
CA PHE A 103 -1.81 -9.87 -9.02
C PHE A 103 -1.65 -9.67 -7.51
N GLY A 104 -1.25 -10.72 -6.77
CA GLY A 104 -0.94 -10.62 -5.35
C GLY A 104 0.23 -9.67 -5.07
N ARG A 105 1.29 -9.73 -5.87
CA ARG A 105 2.45 -8.82 -5.76
C ARG A 105 2.08 -7.37 -6.05
N PHE A 106 1.28 -7.15 -7.09
CA PHE A 106 0.72 -5.84 -7.43
C PHE A 106 -0.08 -5.28 -6.24
N MET A 107 -1.08 -6.02 -5.74
CA MET A 107 -1.96 -5.56 -4.66
C MET A 107 -1.20 -5.27 -3.36
N LEU A 108 -0.23 -6.12 -3.00
CA LEU A 108 0.58 -5.92 -1.80
C LEU A 108 1.46 -4.66 -1.90
N SER A 109 2.09 -4.45 -3.06
CA SER A 109 2.94 -3.28 -3.33
C SER A 109 2.11 -2.00 -3.38
N ALA A 110 0.94 -2.05 -4.03
CA ALA A 110 -0.02 -0.96 -4.09
C ALA A 110 -0.51 -0.57 -2.69
N LEU A 111 -0.82 -1.54 -1.84
CA LEU A 111 -1.27 -1.29 -0.46
C LEU A 111 -0.14 -0.69 0.39
N LEU A 112 1.08 -1.19 0.21
CA LEU A 112 2.25 -0.66 0.88
C LEU A 112 2.53 0.78 0.44
N PHE A 113 2.46 1.10 -0.85
CA PHE A 113 2.61 2.44 -1.38
C PHE A 113 1.54 3.40 -0.85
N ASP A 114 0.28 3.00 -0.88
CA ASP A 114 -0.84 3.78 -0.35
C ASP A 114 -0.69 4.02 1.17
N SER A 115 -0.14 3.04 1.89
CA SER A 115 0.12 3.17 3.33
C SER A 115 1.22 4.18 3.65
N LEU A 116 2.15 4.43 2.71
CA LEU A 116 3.19 5.44 2.89
C LEU A 116 2.62 6.86 2.95
N HIS A 117 1.50 7.07 2.26
CA HIS A 117 0.80 8.35 2.12
C HIS A 117 -0.25 8.61 3.21
N THR A 118 -0.42 7.69 4.16
CA THR A 118 -1.33 7.85 5.32
C THR A 118 -0.56 7.99 6.63
N THR A 119 -1.04 8.87 7.53
CA THR A 119 -0.34 9.23 8.78
C THR A 119 -0.27 8.08 9.79
N PHE A 120 -1.35 7.83 10.54
CA PHE A 120 -1.32 6.89 11.68
C PHE A 120 -1.77 5.47 11.28
N SER A 121 -2.82 5.37 10.46
CA SER A 121 -3.33 4.10 9.91
C SER A 121 -2.29 3.37 9.06
N GLY A 122 -1.51 4.13 8.28
CA GLY A 122 -0.42 3.59 7.49
C GLY A 122 0.72 3.04 8.34
N PHE A 123 1.00 3.58 9.53
CA PHE A 123 2.12 3.11 10.36
C PHE A 123 1.92 1.68 10.87
N ILE A 124 0.70 1.35 11.33
CA ILE A 124 0.35 0.00 11.81
C ILE A 124 0.43 -1.01 10.67
N LEU A 125 -0.10 -0.64 9.50
CA LEU A 125 -0.09 -1.48 8.30
C LEU A 125 1.31 -1.64 7.72
N ARG A 126 2.15 -0.60 7.69
CA ARG A 126 3.50 -0.65 7.11
C ARG A 126 4.35 -1.78 7.68
N ARG A 127 4.29 -2.01 9.00
CA ARG A 127 5.09 -3.07 9.65
C ARG A 127 4.58 -4.47 9.28
N TRP A 128 3.26 -4.64 9.21
CA TRP A 128 2.64 -5.90 8.79
C TRP A 128 2.82 -6.18 7.30
N LEU A 129 2.67 -5.16 6.45
CA LEU A 129 2.88 -5.24 5.00
C LEU A 129 4.34 -5.47 4.65
N TYR A 130 5.27 -4.81 5.35
CA TYR A 130 6.70 -5.06 5.19
C TYR A 130 7.03 -6.52 5.51
N TRP A 131 6.53 -7.03 6.65
CA TRP A 131 6.69 -8.44 7.01
C TRP A 131 6.14 -9.34 5.90
N LEU A 132 4.89 -9.14 5.46
CA LEU A 132 4.29 -9.90 4.35
C LEU A 132 5.15 -9.85 3.08
N THR A 133 5.64 -8.68 2.66
CA THR A 133 6.51 -8.59 1.46
C THR A 133 7.81 -9.37 1.63
N THR A 134 8.43 -9.33 2.81
CA THR A 134 9.67 -10.08 3.08
C THR A 134 9.41 -11.58 3.19
N THR A 135 8.30 -12.00 3.80
CA THR A 135 7.90 -13.39 3.99
C THR A 135 7.45 -14.05 2.68
N VAL A 136 6.79 -13.31 1.79
CA VAL A 136 6.47 -13.76 0.43
C VAL A 136 7.72 -13.84 -0.46
N GLY A 137 8.70 -12.95 -0.21
CA GLY A 137 9.99 -12.97 -0.92
C GLY A 137 10.88 -14.15 -0.49
N ASP A 138 10.87 -14.49 0.80
CA ASP A 138 11.56 -15.66 1.33
C ASP A 138 10.74 -16.93 1.04
N LYS A 139 11.12 -17.66 -0.01
CA LYS A 139 10.47 -18.91 -0.48
C LYS A 139 10.31 -20.02 0.58
N LYS A 140 10.72 -19.81 1.82
CA LYS A 140 10.66 -20.74 2.94
C LYS A 140 9.43 -20.56 3.84
N ALA A 141 8.77 -19.40 3.79
CA ALA A 141 7.65 -19.10 4.68
C ALA A 141 6.32 -19.21 3.93
N VAL A 142 5.45 -20.10 4.41
CA VAL A 142 4.09 -20.24 3.90
C VAL A 142 3.22 -19.18 4.55
N VAL A 143 2.67 -18.27 3.74
CA VAL A 143 1.70 -17.28 4.21
C VAL A 143 0.32 -17.95 4.28
N THR A 144 -0.34 -17.87 5.43
CA THR A 144 -1.65 -18.52 5.64
C THR A 144 -2.79 -17.65 5.13
N GLU A 145 -3.92 -18.27 4.75
CA GLU A 145 -5.11 -17.58 4.24
C GLU A 145 -5.58 -16.40 5.13
N PRO A 146 -5.60 -16.50 6.48
CA PRO A 146 -5.95 -15.36 7.34
C PRO A 146 -4.99 -14.17 7.24
N GLN A 147 -3.72 -14.40 6.87
CA GLN A 147 -2.71 -13.35 6.73
C GLN A 147 -2.86 -12.58 5.42
N VAL A 148 -3.45 -13.18 4.37
CA VAL A 148 -3.71 -12.49 3.10
C VAL A 148 -5.16 -12.00 2.97
N ALA A 149 -6.09 -12.52 3.77
CA ALA A 149 -7.50 -12.14 3.75
C ALA A 149 -7.75 -10.61 3.76
N PRO A 150 -7.02 -9.78 4.53
CA PRO A 150 -7.25 -8.34 4.51
C PRO A 150 -6.82 -7.64 3.20
N VAL A 151 -5.81 -8.19 2.52
CA VAL A 151 -5.36 -7.71 1.20
C VAL A 151 -6.41 -8.08 0.15
N VAL A 152 -6.92 -9.30 0.22
CA VAL A 152 -7.99 -9.79 -0.66
C VAL A 152 -9.28 -9.01 -0.46
N GLU A 153 -9.69 -8.74 0.78
CA GLU A 153 -10.87 -7.92 1.08
C GLU A 153 -10.71 -6.47 0.61
N ALA A 154 -9.49 -5.91 0.68
CA ALA A 154 -9.22 -4.58 0.14
C ALA A 154 -9.33 -4.55 -1.39
N ALA A 155 -8.81 -5.57 -2.07
CA ALA A 155 -8.98 -5.73 -3.52
C ALA A 155 -10.45 -5.84 -3.91
N ASP A 156 -11.20 -6.73 -3.25
CA ASP A 156 -12.62 -6.99 -3.51
C ASP A 156 -13.49 -5.73 -3.33
N ARG A 157 -13.30 -5.00 -2.23
CA ARG A 157 -14.07 -3.78 -1.98
C ARG A 157 -13.73 -2.66 -2.95
N MET A 158 -12.47 -2.55 -3.37
CA MET A 158 -12.05 -1.59 -4.38
C MET A 158 -12.68 -1.92 -5.73
N TRP A 159 -12.62 -3.19 -6.13
CA TRP A 159 -13.28 -3.71 -7.33
C TRP A 159 -14.76 -3.33 -7.38
N HIS A 160 -15.47 -3.61 -6.29
CA HIS A 160 -16.90 -3.35 -6.21
C HIS A 160 -17.26 -1.86 -6.10
N SER A 161 -16.32 -1.02 -5.69
CA SER A 161 -16.52 0.43 -5.70
C SER A 161 -16.47 1.02 -7.10
N LYS A 162 -15.64 0.47 -8.00
CA LYS A 162 -15.63 0.83 -9.42
C LYS A 162 -16.91 0.36 -10.11
N THR A 163 -17.32 -0.90 -9.89
CA THR A 163 -18.52 -1.45 -10.55
C THR A 163 -19.82 -0.74 -10.18
N ARG A 164 -19.91 -0.05 -9.03
CA ARG A 164 -21.08 0.77 -8.70
C ARG A 164 -21.17 2.07 -9.50
N ILE A 165 -20.05 2.56 -10.02
CA ILE A 165 -19.99 3.82 -10.77
C ILE A 165 -20.29 3.56 -12.26
N CYS A 166 -20.08 2.33 -12.74
CA CYS A 166 -20.21 1.98 -14.16
C CYS A 166 -21.49 1.20 -14.52
N VAL A 167 -22.47 1.07 -13.62
CA VAL A 167 -23.80 0.55 -13.98
C VAL A 167 -24.73 1.73 -14.18
N PRO A 168 -25.06 2.13 -15.43
CA PRO A 168 -26.18 3.02 -15.65
C PRO A 168 -27.45 2.33 -15.15
N ALA A 169 -28.25 3.07 -14.39
CA ALA A 169 -29.61 2.67 -14.03
C ALA A 169 -30.50 2.58 -15.29
#